data_AF-A0A2W7QKD8-F1
#
_entry.id   AF-A0A2W7QKD8-F1
#
_cell.length_a   1.000
_cell.length_b   1.000
_cell.length_c   1.000
_cell.angle_alpha   90.00
_cell.angle_beta   90.00
_cell.angle_gamma   90.00
#
_symmetry.space_group_name_H-M   'P 1'
#
loop_
_entity.id
_entity.type
_entity.pdbx_description
1 polymer ?
#
loop_
_entity_poly.entity_id
_entity_poly.type
_entity_poly.pdbx_seq_one_letter_code
_entity_poly.pdbx_strand_id
1 'polypeptide(L)' 'MESFFSTLKTERTARKVYRTRNEARADVFDYIERFYNPRRRHSKLGYISPMEFEARAMLGVQSRHLVDRIKDESIRV' A
#
# COMPACT_ATOMS: atom_id res chain seq x y z
N MET A 1 11.43 -2.99 -12.67
CA MET A 1 11.16 -3.12 -11.22
C MET A 1 11.30 -1.74 -10.60
N GLU A 2 10.22 -1.12 -10.14
CA GLU A 2 10.31 0.16 -9.41
C GLU A 2 10.68 -0.12 -7.95
N SER A 3 11.61 0.65 -7.41
CA SER A 3 11.97 0.64 -5.99
C SER A 3 11.39 1.87 -5.33
N PHE A 4 10.76 1.70 -4.16
CA PHE A 4 10.23 2.79 -3.34
C PHE A 4 11.22 3.95 -3.22
N PHE A 5 12.49 3.66 -2.91
CA PHE A 5 13.49 4.71 -2.71
C PHE A 5 13.88 5.43 -4.00
N SER A 6 13.84 4.76 -5.15
CA SER A 6 14.08 5.41 -6.45
C SER A 6 12.94 6.36 -6.78
N THR A 7 11.70 5.91 -6.59
CA THR A 7 10.49 6.70 -6.77
C THR A 7 10.45 7.91 -5.82
N LEU A 8 10.69 7.69 -4.52
CA LEU A 8 10.69 8.76 -3.51
C LEU A 8 11.70 9.86 -3.88
N LYS A 9 12.89 9.46 -4.31
CA LYS A 9 13.93 10.39 -4.74
C LYS A 9 13.45 11.20 -5.95
N THR A 10 12.98 10.54 -6.99
CA THR A 10 12.57 11.19 -8.25
C THR A 10 11.34 12.09 -8.09
N GLU A 11 10.31 11.61 -7.40
CA GLU A 11 9.00 12.28 -7.35
C GLU A 11 8.92 13.35 -6.26
N ARG A 12 9.63 13.15 -5.13
CA ARG A 12 9.48 14.03 -3.96
C ARG A 12 10.72 14.83 -3.60
N THR A 13 11.91 14.20 -3.61
CA THR A 13 13.11 14.85 -3.05
C THR A 13 14.08 15.42 -4.09
N ALA A 14 13.98 15.07 -5.37
CA ALA A 14 14.97 15.39 -6.41
C ALA A 14 15.21 16.90 -6.59
N ARG A 15 14.23 17.73 -6.26
CA ARG A 15 14.27 19.20 -6.42
C ARG A 15 14.00 19.95 -5.12
N LYS A 16 14.19 19.28 -3.97
CA LYS A 16 13.85 19.82 -2.65
C LYS A 16 15.07 19.85 -1.75
N VAL A 17 15.36 21.03 -1.21
CA VAL A 17 16.41 21.22 -0.20
C VAL A 17 15.71 21.44 1.14
N TYR A 18 15.95 20.55 2.10
CA TYR A 18 15.39 20.66 3.44
C TYR A 18 16.33 21.44 4.35
N ARG A 19 15.80 22.37 5.13
CA ARG A 19 16.59 23.14 6.10
C ARG A 19 16.92 22.31 7.34
N THR A 20 16.03 21.38 7.69
CA THR A 20 16.21 20.52 8.86
C THR A 20 15.83 19.07 8.57
N ARG A 21 16.36 18.14 9.39
CA ARG A 21 15.98 16.72 9.32
C ARG A 21 14.50 16.49 9.63
N ASN A 22 13.91 17.31 10.52
CA ASN A 22 12.50 17.18 10.88
C ASN A 22 11.58 17.56 9.72
N GLU A 23 11.95 18.58 8.95
CA GLU A 23 11.24 18.96 7.73
C GLU A 23 11.26 17.83 6.69
N ALA A 24 12.43 17.23 6.45
CA ALA A 24 12.56 16.08 5.55
C ALA A 24 11.71 14.88 6.02
N ARG A 25 11.70 14.60 7.33
CA ARG A 25 10.88 13.52 7.91
C ARG A 25 9.38 13.77 7.72
N ALA A 26 8.91 14.97 8.02
CA ALA A 26 7.51 15.34 7.85
C ALA A 26 7.09 15.24 6.39
N ASP A 27 7.94 15.68 5.45
CA ASP A 27 7.64 15.61 4.03
C ASP A 27 7.58 14.17 3.49
N VAL A 28 8.51 13.32 3.92
CA VAL A 28 8.50 11.89 3.55
C VAL A 28 7.28 11.20 4.14
N PHE A 29 6.93 11.49 5.39
CA PHE A 29 5.73 10.94 6.03
C PHE A 29 4.46 11.35 5.29
N ASP A 30 4.31 12.64 5.00
CA ASP A 30 3.20 13.19 4.23
C ASP A 30 3.08 12.52 2.85
N TYR A 31 4.21 12.34 2.17
CA TYR A 31 4.25 11.65 0.88
C TYR A 31 3.81 10.18 0.98
N ILE A 32 4.25 9.46 2.02
CA ILE A 32 3.87 8.05 2.23
C ILE A 32 2.37 7.93 2.49
N GLU A 33 1.87 8.70 3.46
CA GLU A 33 0.50 8.55 3.97
C GLU A 33 -0.55 9.13 3.03
N ARG A 34 -0.27 10.25 2.36
CA ARG A 34 -1.27 10.95 1.54
C ARG A 34 -1.21 10.58 0.07
N PHE A 35 -0.10 10.01 -0.40
CA PHE A 35 0.10 9.73 -1.81
C PHE A 35 0.56 8.31 -2.09
N TYR A 36 1.69 7.88 -1.53
CA TYR A 36 2.30 6.59 -1.88
C TYR A 36 1.38 5.42 -1.56
N ASN A 37 1.03 5.23 -0.29
CA ASN A 37 0.20 4.11 0.14
C ASN A 37 -1.21 4.15 -0.46
N PRO A 38 -1.98 5.26 -0.40
CA PRO A 38 -3.37 5.24 -0.84
C PRO A 38 -3.58 5.39 -2.35
N ARG A 39 -2.67 6.09 -3.07
CA ARG A 39 -2.97 6.57 -4.44
C ARG A 39 -1.96 6.15 -5.51
N ARG A 40 -0.69 5.89 -5.15
CA ARG A 40 0.36 5.60 -6.13
C ARG A 40 0.13 4.24 -6.79
N ARG A 41 -0.13 4.22 -8.09
CA ARG A 41 -0.32 2.99 -8.85
C ARG A 41 1.02 2.32 -9.12
N HIS A 42 1.10 1.01 -8.90
CA HIS A 42 2.32 0.24 -9.14
C HIS A 42 2.08 -0.85 -10.20
N SER A 43 2.90 -0.89 -11.25
CA SER A 43 2.78 -1.85 -12.36
C SER A 43 2.81 -3.31 -11.88
N LYS A 44 3.74 -3.64 -10.96
CA LYS A 44 3.83 -4.96 -10.30
C LYS A 44 2.56 -5.36 -9.50
N LEU A 45 1.78 -4.41 -9.03
CA LEU A 45 0.55 -4.68 -8.27
C LEU A 45 -0.69 -4.75 -9.17
N GLY A 46 -0.53 -4.70 -10.50
CA GLY A 46 -1.66 -4.62 -11.42
C GLY A 46 -2.23 -3.20 -11.52
N TYR A 47 -1.38 -2.18 -11.37
CA TYR A 47 -1.78 -0.77 -11.41
C TYR A 47 -2.81 -0.38 -10.35
N ILE A 48 -2.70 -0.93 -9.14
CA ILE A 48 -3.42 -0.47 -7.96
C ILE A 48 -2.44 0.10 -6.93
N SER A 49 -2.97 0.77 -5.90
CA SER A 49 -2.14 1.31 -4.82
C SER A 49 -1.68 0.21 -3.85
N PRO A 50 -0.56 0.40 -3.13
CA PRO A 50 -0.13 -0.53 -2.09
C PRO A 50 -1.23 -0.84 -1.07
N MET A 51 -1.95 0.19 -0.60
CA MET A 51 -3.05 0.04 0.34
C MET A 51 -4.20 -0.78 -0.24
N GLU A 52 -4.55 -0.57 -1.51
CA GLU A 52 -5.60 -1.35 -2.17
C GLU A 52 -5.16 -2.80 -2.39
N PHE A 53 -3.89 -3.03 -2.71
CA PHE A 53 -3.33 -4.38 -2.81
C PHE A 53 -3.40 -5.12 -1.47
N GLU A 54 -3.01 -4.48 -0.37
CA GLU A 54 -3.12 -5.05 0.98
C GLU A 54 -4.58 -5.30 1.37
N ALA A 55 -5.48 -4.36 1.09
CA ALA A 55 -6.91 -4.53 1.36
C ALA A 55 -7.49 -5.74 0.61
N ARG A 56 -7.15 -5.91 -0.67
CA ARG A 56 -7.57 -7.07 -1.47
C ARG A 56 -6.95 -8.37 -0.98
N ALA A 57 -5.69 -8.34 -0.53
CA ALA A 57 -5.04 -9.49 0.07
C ALA A 57 -5.73 -9.91 1.38
N MET A 58 -6.07 -8.95 2.25
CA MET A 58 -6.80 -9.20 3.49
C MET A 58 -8.23 -9.71 3.23
N LEU A 59 -8.96 -9.12 2.28
CA LEU A 59 -10.28 -9.60 1.86
C LEU A 59 -10.22 -11.03 1.30
N GLY A 60 -9.16 -11.37 0.56
CA GLY A 60 -8.94 -12.73 0.06
C GLY A 60 -8.63 -13.77 1.15
N VAL A 61 -8.14 -13.35 2.32
CA VAL A 61 -7.97 -14.21 3.50
C VAL A 61 -9.30 -14.37 4.24
N GLN A 62 -10.07 -13.30 4.40
CA GLN A 62 -11.40 -13.33 5.03
C GLN A 62 -12.41 -14.16 4.21
N SER A 63 -12.41 -14.02 2.88
CA SER A 63 -13.26 -14.85 2.02
C SER A 63 -12.87 -16.33 2.07
N ARG A 64 -11.59 -16.67 2.25
CA ARG A 64 -11.15 -18.07 2.45
C ARG A 64 -11.67 -18.64 3.77
N HIS A 65 -11.56 -17.88 4.86
CA HIS A 65 -12.15 -18.28 6.13
C HIS A 65 -13.69 -18.32 6.11
N LEU A 66 -14.34 -17.45 5.33
CA LEU A 66 -15.79 -17.43 5.19
C LEU A 66 -16.31 -18.63 4.38
N VAL A 67 -15.65 -19.02 3.29
CA VAL A 67 -16.04 -20.23 2.55
C VAL A 67 -15.79 -21.51 3.35
N ASP A 68 -14.72 -21.55 4.16
CA ASP A 68 -14.46 -22.69 5.04
C ASP A 68 -15.51 -22.77 6.16
N ARG A 69 -15.95 -21.61 6.71
CA ARG A 69 -17.03 -21.54 7.70
C ARG A 69 -18.39 -21.96 7.14
N ILE A 70 -18.75 -21.51 5.93
CA ILE A 70 -20.02 -21.89 5.26
C ILE A 70 -20.06 -23.40 4.98
N LYS A 71 -18.92 -24.01 4.63
CA LYS A 71 -18.84 -25.46 4.40
C LYS A 71 -18.97 -26.28 5.69
N ASP A 72 -18.44 -25.81 6.82
CA ASP A 72 -18.56 -26.49 8.12
C ASP A 72 -20.01 -26.41 8.67
N GLU A 73 -20.69 -25.28 8.48
CA GLU A 73 -22.10 -25.10 8.87
C GLU A 73 -23.08 -25.87 7.97
N SER A 74 -22.72 -26.13 6.71
CA SER A 74 -23.56 -26.89 5.77
C SER A 74 -23.49 -28.41 5.94
N ILE A 75 -22.60 -28.92 6.79
CA ILE A 75 -22.43 -30.38 7.07
C ILE A 75 -23.15 -30.79 8.37
N ARG A 76 -23.76 -29.85 9.10
CA ARG A 76 -24.64 -30.15 10.24
C ARG A 76 -26.10 -30.12 9.81
N VAL A 77 -26.49 -31.09 8.99
CA VAL A 77 -27.90 -31.50 8.81
C VAL A 77 -27.97 -33.01 8.81
#